data_AF-A0A7J7MA39-F1
#
_entry.id   AF-A0A7J7MA39-F1
#
_cell.length_a   1.000
_cell.length_b   1.000
_cell.length_c   1.000
_cell.angle_alpha   90.00
_cell.angle_beta   90.00
_cell.angle_gamma   90.00
#
_symmetry.space_group_name_H-M   'P 1'
#
loop_
_entity.id
_entity.type
_entity.pdbx_description
1 polymer ?
#
loop_
_entity_poly.entity_id
_entity_poly.type
_entity_poly.pdbx_seq_one_letter_code
_entity_poly.pdbx_strand_id
1 'polypeptide(L)'
;MYSATTSTDLYFKPIFLHGISASSHIVLLFFYHFIGFGEAGLIWIIPQFICSRYGLAIGAKVAPAVLVLVWICFPIAYLIRKLLDYFLGNGHATLFRRVEVQTLVDFYGNETGKGGKLTQDKMTIIAGALQLTQKIAKDTMTPISDTFAVDINAKLDRNLMKSILEKGHSRVPVYYDQSTNIIGMILVKNLLTTHPADEAPVKSVTIRKILRYIICVKLAEEEEAVGIITMEDAIEELLQEEIFDETDNHYEDS
;
A
#
# COMPACT_ATOMS: atom_id res chain seq x y z
N MET A 1 31.15 40.69 -88.65
CA MET A 1 32.09 41.71 -89.16
C MET A 1 32.39 42.65 -87.99
N TYR A 2 33.66 42.64 -87.53
CA TYR A 2 34.33 43.54 -86.57
C TYR A 2 33.67 43.77 -85.19
N SER A 3 34.16 43.24 -84.07
CA SER A 3 35.49 43.32 -83.40
C SER A 3 35.69 44.59 -82.57
N ALA A 4 36.27 44.37 -81.38
CA ALA A 4 37.07 45.26 -80.54
C ALA A 4 36.34 46.13 -79.49
N THR A 5 36.85 46.40 -78.28
CA THR A 5 37.86 45.84 -77.35
C THR A 5 37.64 46.62 -76.04
N THR A 6 38.11 46.09 -74.90
CA THR A 6 38.57 46.82 -73.69
C THR A 6 37.57 47.61 -72.83
N SER A 7 37.35 47.14 -71.59
CA SER A 7 37.98 47.73 -70.40
C SER A 7 37.43 47.10 -69.12
N THR A 8 38.27 46.27 -68.50
CA THR A 8 38.10 45.57 -67.23
C THR A 8 38.37 46.46 -66.01
N ASP A 9 37.91 47.72 -66.00
CA ASP A 9 38.28 48.69 -64.94
C ASP A 9 37.09 49.35 -64.23
N LEU A 10 35.85 48.88 -64.39
CA LEU A 10 34.68 49.55 -63.82
C LEU A 10 33.82 48.74 -62.83
N TYR A 11 34.28 47.56 -62.39
CA TYR A 11 33.46 46.66 -61.55
C TYR A 11 33.98 46.47 -60.10
N PHE A 12 35.03 47.18 -59.67
CA PHE A 12 35.60 46.99 -58.32
C PHE A 12 35.12 47.98 -57.24
N LYS A 13 34.12 48.84 -57.52
CA LYS A 13 33.46 49.68 -56.50
C LYS A 13 32.05 50.02 -57.00
N PRO A 14 30.95 49.51 -56.40
CA PRO A 14 30.61 49.72 -54.99
C PRO A 14 29.88 48.53 -54.32
N ILE A 15 30.36 47.29 -54.46
CA ILE A 15 29.72 46.13 -53.79
C ILE A 15 30.09 46.08 -52.28
N PHE A 16 31.32 46.51 -51.93
CA PHE A 16 31.77 46.58 -50.54
C PHE A 16 31.02 47.62 -49.70
N LEU A 17 30.49 48.69 -50.30
CA LEU A 17 29.77 49.74 -49.56
C LEU A 17 28.35 49.29 -49.12
N HIS A 18 27.70 48.42 -49.90
CA HIS A 18 26.39 47.87 -49.52
C HIS A 18 26.48 46.78 -48.44
N GLY A 19 27.54 45.97 -48.44
CA GLY A 19 27.78 44.96 -47.40
C GLY A 19 28.19 45.55 -46.03
N ILE A 20 29.01 46.61 -46.05
CA ILE A 20 29.44 47.31 -44.83
C ILE A 20 28.29 48.13 -44.23
N SER A 21 27.46 48.78 -45.06
CA SER A 21 26.30 49.55 -44.57
C SER A 21 25.27 48.63 -43.91
N ALA A 22 24.94 47.48 -44.51
CA ALA A 22 24.04 46.51 -43.89
C ALA A 22 24.56 45.96 -42.55
N SER A 23 25.87 45.70 -42.45
CA SER A 23 26.52 45.21 -41.22
C SER A 23 26.50 46.25 -40.08
N SER A 24 26.79 47.52 -40.39
CA SER A 24 26.79 48.59 -39.37
C SER A 24 25.39 48.85 -38.80
N HIS A 25 24.34 48.75 -39.62
CA HIS A 25 22.96 48.94 -39.18
C HIS A 25 22.51 47.83 -38.22
N ILE A 26 22.93 46.59 -38.48
CA ILE A 26 22.62 45.44 -37.62
C ILE A 26 23.30 45.61 -36.25
N VAL A 27 24.58 45.99 -36.22
CA VAL A 27 25.30 46.22 -34.97
C VAL A 27 24.65 47.33 -34.14
N LEU A 28 24.25 48.44 -34.77
CA LEU A 28 23.57 49.53 -34.07
C LEU A 28 22.19 49.11 -33.51
N LEU A 29 21.43 48.30 -34.25
CA LEU A 29 20.15 47.75 -33.76
C LEU A 29 20.35 46.82 -32.56
N PHE A 30 21.38 45.96 -32.59
CA PHE A 30 21.72 45.11 -31.44
C PHE A 30 22.13 45.94 -30.22
N PHE A 31 22.92 47.01 -30.40
CA PHE A 31 23.30 47.92 -29.32
C PHE A 31 22.08 48.65 -28.74
N TYR A 32 21.17 49.16 -29.57
CA TYR A 32 19.94 49.80 -29.12
C TYR A 32 19.01 48.82 -28.39
N HIS A 33 18.90 47.59 -28.87
CA HIS A 33 18.10 46.56 -28.20
C HIS A 33 18.73 46.15 -26.86
N PHE A 34 20.06 46.00 -26.80
CA PHE A 34 20.78 45.63 -25.58
C PHE A 34 20.70 46.74 -24.52
N ILE A 35 20.86 48.00 -24.91
CA ILE A 35 20.69 49.16 -24.01
C ILE A 35 19.23 49.29 -23.57
N GLY A 36 18.28 49.15 -24.50
CA GLY A 36 16.85 49.18 -24.19
C GLY A 36 16.43 48.05 -23.23
N PHE A 37 17.00 46.86 -23.38
CA PHE A 37 16.77 45.73 -22.49
C PHE A 37 17.47 45.91 -21.13
N GLY A 38 18.64 46.55 -21.09
CA GLY A 38 19.34 46.88 -19.84
C GLY A 38 18.57 47.86 -18.95
N GLU A 39 18.05 48.94 -19.53
CA GLU A 39 17.27 49.94 -18.81
C GLU A 39 15.88 49.40 -18.38
N ALA A 40 15.22 48.65 -19.26
CA ALA A 40 13.95 47.98 -18.95
C ALA A 40 14.13 46.83 -17.93
N GLY A 41 15.26 46.13 -17.98
CA GLY A 41 15.62 45.07 -17.06
C GLY A 41 15.87 45.58 -15.65
N LEU A 42 16.48 46.77 -15.50
CA LEU A 42 16.67 47.41 -14.21
C LEU A 42 15.32 47.73 -13.53
N ILE A 43 14.35 48.26 -14.29
CA ILE A 43 12.99 48.54 -13.79
C ILE A 43 12.29 47.25 -13.32
N TRP A 44 12.56 46.11 -13.94
CA TRP A 44 11.99 44.82 -13.55
C TRP A 44 12.69 44.20 -12.32
N ILE A 45 14.01 44.41 -12.18
CA ILE A 45 14.81 43.86 -11.08
C ILE A 45 14.64 44.66 -9.78
N ILE A 46 14.40 45.98 -9.86
CA ILE A 46 14.29 46.87 -8.70
C ILE A 46 13.17 46.42 -7.74
N PRO A 47 11.93 46.14 -8.19
CA PRO A 47 10.87 45.60 -7.33
C PRO A 47 11.27 44.30 -6.63
N GLN A 48 11.97 43.40 -7.33
CA GLN A 48 12.39 42.12 -6.77
C GLN A 48 13.45 42.27 -5.68
N PHE A 49 14.40 43.20 -5.86
CA PHE A 49 15.36 43.58 -4.83
C PHE A 49 14.70 44.23 -3.61
N ILE A 50 13.74 45.14 -3.82
CA ILE A 50 13.02 45.82 -2.74
C ILE A 50 12.15 44.82 -1.95
N CYS A 51 11.46 43.91 -2.63
CA CYS A 51 10.68 42.84 -2.01
C CYS A 51 11.56 41.87 -1.21
N SER A 52 12.81 41.63 -1.62
CA SER A 52 13.75 40.80 -0.86
C SER A 52 14.23 41.48 0.43
N ARG A 53 14.46 42.81 0.41
CA ARG A 53 14.96 43.58 1.57
C ARG A 53 13.85 43.96 2.57
N TYR A 54 12.66 44.34 2.08
CA TYR A 54 11.56 44.89 2.88
C TYR A 54 10.27 44.07 2.79
N GLY A 55 10.33 42.83 2.31
CA GLY A 55 9.17 41.99 2.04
C GLY A 55 8.20 41.84 3.21
N LEU A 56 8.71 41.76 4.45
CA LEU A 56 7.86 41.65 5.64
C LEU A 56 7.07 42.94 5.95
N ALA A 57 7.70 44.11 5.81
CA ALA A 57 7.06 45.41 6.06
C ALA A 57 6.05 45.77 4.96
N ILE A 58 6.41 45.49 3.70
CA ILE A 58 5.52 45.66 2.55
C ILE A 58 4.35 44.68 2.66
N GLY A 59 4.62 43.41 3.00
CA GLY A 59 3.61 42.39 3.24
C GLY A 59 2.62 42.81 4.33
N ALA A 60 3.08 43.35 5.46
CA ALA A 60 2.22 43.81 6.53
C ALA A 60 1.31 44.99 6.13
N LYS A 61 1.81 45.92 5.30
CA LYS A 61 1.02 47.06 4.79
C LYS A 61 0.02 46.66 3.71
N VAL A 62 0.37 45.66 2.90
CA VAL A 62 -0.46 45.15 1.79
C VAL A 62 -1.42 44.05 2.25
N ALA A 63 -1.21 43.47 3.44
CA ALA A 63 -2.08 42.45 4.04
C ALA A 63 -3.58 42.77 4.02
N PRO A 64 -4.06 43.98 4.43
CA PRO A 64 -5.50 44.27 4.37
C PRO A 64 -6.06 44.28 2.93
N ALA A 65 -5.28 44.69 1.94
CA ALA A 65 -5.69 44.67 0.54
C ALA A 65 -5.79 43.23 0.00
N VAL A 66 -4.83 42.37 0.35
CA VAL A 66 -4.87 40.94 0.00
C VAL A 66 -6.06 40.25 0.68
N LEU A 67 -6.39 40.60 1.92
CA LEU A 67 -7.54 40.03 2.60
C LEU A 67 -8.85 40.39 1.88
N VAL A 68 -9.02 41.64 1.44
CA VAL A 68 -10.16 42.05 0.62
C VAL A 68 -10.21 41.26 -0.70
N LEU A 69 -9.07 41.04 -1.35
CA LEU A 69 -9.00 40.20 -2.56
C LEU A 69 -9.41 38.75 -2.28
N VAL A 70 -9.00 38.19 -1.15
CA VAL A 70 -9.42 36.84 -0.71
C VAL A 70 -10.93 36.80 -0.52
N TRP A 71 -11.53 37.82 0.10
CA TRP A 71 -12.99 37.91 0.25
C TRP A 71 -13.72 37.96 -1.09
N ILE A 72 -13.17 38.61 -2.11
CA ILE A 72 -13.74 38.66 -3.48
C ILE A 72 -13.54 37.33 -4.22
N CYS A 73 -12.39 36.67 -4.06
CA CYS A 73 -12.12 35.36 -4.66
C CYS A 73 -12.88 34.23 -3.95
N PHE A 74 -13.20 34.37 -2.67
CA PHE A 74 -13.87 33.36 -1.87
C PHE A 74 -15.20 32.85 -2.47
N PRO A 75 -16.15 33.69 -2.93
CA PRO A 75 -17.39 33.19 -3.55
C PRO A 75 -17.13 32.39 -4.83
N ILE A 76 -16.14 32.79 -5.63
CA ILE A 76 -15.78 32.10 -6.87
C ILE A 76 -15.14 30.75 -6.53
N ALA A 77 -14.19 30.73 -5.60
CA ALA A 77 -13.53 29.51 -5.14
C ALA A 77 -14.53 28.54 -4.48
N TYR A 78 -15.48 29.06 -3.71
CA TYR A 78 -16.56 28.26 -3.12
C TYR A 78 -17.46 27.65 -4.19
N LEU A 79 -17.81 28.41 -5.24
CA LEU A 79 -18.62 27.90 -6.35
C LEU A 79 -17.89 26.79 -7.11
N ILE A 80 -16.60 26.99 -7.42
CA ILE A 80 -15.76 25.98 -8.08
C ILE A 80 -15.65 24.73 -7.21
N ARG A 81 -15.36 24.89 -5.91
CA ARG A 81 -15.29 23.77 -4.96
C ARG A 81 -16.60 23.00 -4.89
N LYS A 82 -17.73 23.70 -4.75
CA LYS A 82 -19.06 23.07 -4.66
C LYS A 82 -19.44 22.35 -5.96
N LEU A 83 -19.07 22.91 -7.11
CA LEU A 83 -19.29 22.28 -8.41
C LEU A 83 -18.41 21.04 -8.57
N LEU A 84 -17.15 21.13 -8.13
CA LEU A 84 -16.23 20.00 -8.11
C LEU A 84 -16.73 18.90 -7.19
N ASP A 85 -17.15 19.22 -5.96
CA ASP A 85 -17.72 18.24 -5.01
C ASP A 85 -19.03 17.62 -5.53
N TYR A 86 -19.82 18.37 -6.32
CA TYR A 86 -21.04 17.87 -6.96
C TYR A 86 -20.76 16.91 -8.13
N PHE A 87 -19.76 17.21 -8.97
CA PHE A 87 -19.37 16.35 -10.09
C PHE A 87 -18.53 15.14 -9.65
N LEU A 88 -17.64 15.32 -8.68
CA LEU A 88 -16.69 14.31 -8.21
C LEU A 88 -17.28 13.44 -7.08
N GLY A 89 -18.42 13.85 -6.52
CA GLY A 89 -19.05 13.18 -5.38
C GLY A 89 -18.30 13.43 -4.08
N ASN A 90 -19.04 13.57 -2.98
CA ASN A 90 -18.47 13.86 -1.66
C ASN A 90 -17.39 12.84 -1.26
N GLY A 91 -16.15 13.30 -1.10
CA GLY A 91 -15.19 12.72 -0.17
C GLY A 91 -13.96 12.07 -0.79
N HIS A 92 -12.98 12.87 -1.23
CA HIS A 92 -11.59 12.41 -1.38
C HIS A 92 -10.59 13.45 -0.84
N ALA A 93 -10.87 14.00 0.35
CA ALA A 93 -9.84 14.66 1.13
C ALA A 93 -9.08 13.60 1.96
N THR A 94 -7.99 13.07 1.40
CA THR A 94 -6.84 12.46 2.12
C THR A 94 -7.03 11.16 2.92
N LEU A 95 -8.22 10.57 2.98
CA LEU A 95 -8.40 9.22 3.52
C LEU A 95 -8.60 8.25 2.36
N PHE A 96 -7.53 7.63 1.88
CA PHE A 96 -7.60 6.49 0.96
C PHE A 96 -8.61 5.49 1.53
N ARG A 97 -9.74 5.33 0.85
CA ARG A 97 -10.76 4.37 1.27
C ARG A 97 -10.21 2.97 0.99
N ARG A 98 -10.46 2.00 1.88
CA ARG A 98 -9.98 0.61 1.74
C ARG A 98 -10.27 0.00 0.36
N VAL A 99 -11.43 0.31 -0.20
CA VAL A 99 -11.87 -0.11 -1.55
C VAL A 99 -11.01 0.50 -2.67
N GLU A 100 -10.50 1.72 -2.51
CA GLU A 100 -9.63 2.38 -3.47
C GLU A 100 -8.23 1.75 -3.47
N VAL A 101 -7.71 1.44 -2.27
CA VAL A 101 -6.44 0.70 -2.13
C VAL A 101 -6.56 -0.69 -2.75
N GLN A 102 -7.68 -1.38 -2.52
CA GLN A 102 -7.95 -2.68 -3.15
C GLN A 102 -8.02 -2.57 -4.67
N THR A 103 -8.72 -1.56 -5.21
CA THR A 103 -8.81 -1.31 -6.66
C THR A 103 -7.44 -1.03 -7.28
N LEU A 104 -6.57 -0.29 -6.58
CA LEU A 104 -5.20 -0.03 -7.04
C LEU A 104 -4.38 -1.33 -7.08
N VAL A 105 -4.46 -2.14 -6.03
CA VAL A 105 -3.77 -3.44 -5.96
C VAL A 105 -4.26 -4.36 -7.08
N ASP A 106 -5.57 -4.41 -7.34
CA ASP A 106 -6.17 -5.22 -8.41
C ASP A 106 -5.77 -4.70 -9.81
N PHE A 107 -5.64 -3.39 -9.98
CA PHE A 107 -5.21 -2.78 -11.24
C PHE A 107 -3.75 -3.13 -11.56
N TYR A 108 -2.85 -2.93 -10.61
CA TYR A 108 -1.45 -3.34 -10.78
C TYR A 108 -1.35 -4.88 -10.89
N GLY A 109 -2.26 -5.60 -10.22
CA GLY A 109 -2.49 -7.04 -10.31
C GLY A 109 -2.71 -7.47 -11.75
N ASN A 110 -3.62 -6.83 -12.46
CA ASN A 110 -4.02 -7.27 -13.78
C ASN A 110 -3.12 -6.74 -14.91
N GLU A 111 -2.23 -5.77 -14.65
CA GLU A 111 -1.20 -5.28 -15.58
C GLU A 111 -0.06 -6.31 -15.77
N THR A 112 -0.45 -7.44 -16.33
CA THR A 112 0.38 -8.55 -16.80
C THR A 112 1.24 -8.12 -17.98
N GLY A 113 2.34 -7.41 -17.73
CA GLY A 113 3.27 -7.06 -18.80
C GLY A 113 4.61 -6.46 -18.41
N LYS A 114 4.74 -5.83 -17.24
CA LYS A 114 5.99 -5.11 -16.88
C LYS A 114 6.69 -5.59 -15.61
N GLY A 115 5.99 -6.32 -14.75
CA GLY A 115 6.56 -6.97 -13.57
C GLY A 115 6.17 -8.44 -13.58
N GLY A 116 7.14 -9.36 -13.65
CA GLY A 116 6.87 -10.81 -13.70
C GLY A 116 6.16 -11.37 -12.46
N LYS A 117 6.09 -12.70 -12.32
CA LYS A 117 5.38 -13.44 -11.26
C LYS A 117 5.55 -12.85 -9.84
N LEU A 118 6.76 -12.40 -9.49
CA LEU A 118 7.06 -11.77 -8.19
C LEU A 118 6.21 -10.53 -7.87
N THR A 119 5.71 -9.81 -8.87
CA THR A 119 4.85 -8.63 -8.68
C THR A 119 3.45 -9.08 -8.28
N GLN A 120 2.95 -10.17 -8.88
CA GLN A 120 1.67 -10.79 -8.51
C GLN A 120 1.70 -11.25 -7.07
N ASP A 121 2.69 -12.04 -6.68
CA ASP A 121 2.79 -12.61 -5.32
C ASP A 121 2.79 -11.50 -4.25
N LYS A 122 3.49 -10.39 -4.50
CA LYS A 122 3.48 -9.22 -3.60
C LYS A 122 2.11 -8.56 -3.52
N MET A 123 1.37 -8.49 -4.62
CA MET A 123 0.03 -7.92 -4.65
C MET A 123 -0.99 -8.83 -3.99
N THR A 124 -0.87 -10.15 -4.14
CA THR A 124 -1.68 -11.14 -3.42
C THR A 124 -1.54 -10.97 -1.91
N ILE A 125 -0.31 -10.84 -1.41
CA ILE A 125 -0.07 -10.60 0.03
C ILE A 125 -0.70 -9.29 0.50
N ILE A 126 -0.58 -8.21 -0.29
CA ILE A 126 -1.19 -6.92 0.05
C ILE A 126 -2.72 -7.03 0.06
N ALA A 127 -3.30 -7.70 -0.94
CA ALA A 127 -4.73 -7.95 -1.02
C ALA A 127 -5.21 -8.79 0.17
N GLY A 128 -4.54 -9.90 0.48
CA GLY A 128 -4.82 -10.74 1.64
C GLY A 128 -4.71 -9.98 2.96
N ALA A 129 -3.70 -9.12 3.12
CA ALA A 129 -3.56 -8.27 4.31
C ALA A 129 -4.73 -7.28 4.45
N LEU A 130 -5.18 -6.67 3.35
CA LEU A 130 -6.33 -5.77 3.34
C LEU A 130 -7.63 -6.51 3.67
N GLN A 131 -7.79 -7.75 3.19
CA GLN A 131 -8.94 -8.61 3.48
C GLN A 131 -8.95 -9.10 4.93
N LEU A 132 -7.79 -9.54 5.45
CA LEU A 132 -7.63 -9.99 6.84
C LEU A 132 -8.04 -8.92 7.84
N THR A 133 -7.79 -7.63 7.55
CA THR A 133 -8.27 -6.53 8.42
C THR A 133 -9.79 -6.33 8.41
N GLN A 134 -10.52 -6.93 7.48
CA GLN A 134 -11.99 -6.87 7.38
C GLN A 134 -12.68 -8.15 7.86
N LYS A 135 -11.95 -9.28 7.91
CA LYS A 135 -12.51 -10.59 8.24
C LYS A 135 -12.71 -10.73 9.75
N ILE A 136 -13.82 -11.36 10.13
CA ILE A 136 -14.11 -11.68 11.53
C ILE A 136 -13.48 -13.03 11.82
N ALA A 137 -12.90 -13.22 13.01
CA ALA A 137 -12.30 -14.50 13.39
C ALA A 137 -13.27 -15.69 13.23
N LYS A 138 -14.58 -15.45 13.38
CA LYS A 138 -15.64 -16.43 13.16
C LYS A 138 -15.66 -17.01 11.73
N ASP A 139 -15.25 -16.22 10.75
CA ASP A 139 -15.31 -16.58 9.33
C ASP A 139 -14.07 -17.38 8.87
N THR A 140 -12.99 -17.38 9.65
CA THR A 140 -11.74 -18.12 9.36
C THR A 140 -11.46 -19.24 10.36
N MET A 141 -12.06 -19.21 11.55
CA MET A 141 -11.80 -20.24 12.56
C MET A 141 -12.32 -21.62 12.11
N THR A 142 -11.65 -22.66 12.58
CA THR A 142 -12.17 -24.02 12.51
C THR A 142 -13.25 -24.20 13.59
N PRO A 143 -14.49 -24.57 13.22
CA PRO A 143 -15.56 -24.80 14.19
C PRO A 143 -15.17 -25.87 15.22
N ILE A 144 -15.68 -25.74 16.44
CA ILE A 144 -15.41 -26.72 17.51
C ILE A 144 -15.94 -28.12 17.18
N SER A 145 -16.98 -28.23 16.35
CA SER A 145 -17.54 -29.51 15.87
C SER A 145 -16.55 -30.32 15.04
N ASP A 146 -15.67 -29.63 14.31
CA ASP A 146 -14.76 -30.22 13.34
C ASP A 146 -13.34 -30.33 13.91
N THR A 147 -13.15 -29.82 15.14
CA THR A 147 -11.89 -29.84 15.87
C THR A 147 -11.69 -31.17 16.58
N PHE A 148 -10.54 -31.81 16.36
CA PHE A 148 -10.11 -32.96 17.14
C PHE A 148 -9.64 -32.53 18.54
N ALA A 149 -10.47 -32.74 19.56
CA ALA A 149 -10.18 -32.43 20.96
C ALA A 149 -10.28 -33.69 21.85
N VAL A 150 -9.56 -33.68 22.97
CA VAL A 150 -9.44 -34.85 23.87
C VAL A 150 -9.95 -34.51 25.27
N ASP A 151 -10.67 -35.43 25.90
CA ASP A 151 -11.11 -35.29 27.30
C ASP A 151 -9.93 -35.42 28.26
N ILE A 152 -9.82 -34.51 29.24
CA ILE A 152 -8.83 -34.55 30.32
C ILE A 152 -8.86 -35.85 31.17
N ASN A 153 -10.00 -36.53 31.21
CA ASN A 153 -10.18 -37.80 31.91
C ASN A 153 -9.94 -39.02 31.03
N ALA A 154 -9.78 -38.83 29.71
CA ALA A 154 -9.44 -39.92 28.81
C ALA A 154 -8.07 -40.51 29.20
N LYS A 155 -7.91 -41.80 28.95
CA LYS A 155 -6.63 -42.50 29.11
C LYS A 155 -5.87 -42.40 27.80
N LEU A 156 -4.57 -42.13 27.85
CA LEU A 156 -3.69 -42.23 26.68
C LEU A 156 -3.43 -43.71 26.35
N ASP A 157 -4.47 -44.38 25.85
CA ASP A 157 -4.36 -45.73 25.33
C ASP A 157 -3.67 -45.73 23.96
N ARG A 158 -3.36 -46.94 23.47
CA ARG A 158 -2.70 -47.11 22.17
C ARG A 158 -3.56 -46.56 21.02
N ASN A 159 -4.88 -46.62 21.13
CA ASN A 159 -5.79 -46.17 20.07
C ASN A 159 -5.82 -44.65 20.00
N LEU A 160 -6.02 -43.97 21.13
CA LEU A 160 -6.06 -42.51 21.21
C LEU A 160 -4.71 -41.91 20.80
N MET A 161 -3.60 -42.48 21.27
CA MET A 161 -2.28 -42.02 20.84
C MET A 161 -2.05 -42.22 19.34
N LYS A 162 -2.49 -43.34 18.79
CA LYS A 162 -2.42 -43.59 17.34
C LYS A 162 -3.26 -42.56 16.58
N SER A 163 -4.49 -42.30 17.00
CA SER A 163 -5.36 -41.29 16.37
C SER A 163 -4.78 -39.88 16.46
N ILE A 164 -4.17 -39.51 17.60
CA ILE A 164 -3.47 -38.22 17.75
C ILE A 164 -2.32 -38.09 16.75
N LEU A 165 -1.54 -39.16 16.56
CA LEU A 165 -0.39 -39.17 15.65
C LEU A 165 -0.81 -39.20 14.18
N GLU A 166 -1.86 -39.95 13.83
CA GLU A 166 -2.43 -40.00 12.47
C GLU A 166 -3.00 -38.65 12.05
N LYS A 167 -3.54 -37.88 12.99
CA LYS A 167 -4.03 -36.52 12.73
C LYS A 167 -2.93 -35.49 12.49
N GLY A 168 -1.66 -35.80 12.77
CA GLY A 168 -0.51 -34.93 12.46
C GLY A 168 -0.42 -33.62 13.25
N HIS A 169 -1.43 -33.25 14.04
CA HIS A 169 -1.45 -31.96 14.74
C HIS A 169 -0.34 -31.83 15.78
N SER A 170 0.36 -30.68 15.78
CA SER A 170 1.38 -30.38 16.81
C SER A 170 0.79 -30.13 18.20
N ARG A 171 -0.45 -29.64 18.25
CA ARG A 171 -1.16 -29.24 19.48
C ARG A 171 -2.58 -29.77 19.43
N VAL A 172 -2.99 -30.43 20.51
CA VAL A 172 -4.33 -30.99 20.64
C VAL A 172 -5.05 -30.32 21.80
N PRO A 173 -6.23 -29.70 21.58
CA PRO A 173 -7.04 -29.12 22.64
C PRO A 173 -7.52 -30.18 23.62
N VAL A 174 -7.60 -29.78 24.90
CA VAL A 174 -8.11 -30.62 25.98
C VAL A 174 -9.33 -29.96 26.60
N TYR A 175 -10.42 -30.71 26.65
CA TYR A 175 -11.69 -30.28 27.23
C TYR A 175 -12.02 -31.05 28.52
N TYR A 176 -13.01 -30.55 29.27
CA TYR A 176 -13.58 -31.25 30.41
C TYR A 176 -15.10 -31.31 30.29
N ASP A 177 -15.62 -32.53 30.36
CA ASP A 177 -17.04 -32.88 30.29
C ASP A 177 -17.66 -32.62 28.91
N GLN A 178 -17.59 -31.37 28.41
CA GLN A 178 -18.11 -30.95 27.11
C GLN A 178 -16.99 -30.46 26.19
N SER A 179 -17.08 -30.77 24.89
CA SER A 179 -16.08 -30.35 23.88
C SER A 179 -15.96 -28.84 23.73
N THR A 180 -17.00 -28.07 24.11
CA THR A 180 -16.99 -26.61 24.13
C THR A 180 -16.23 -26.02 25.33
N ASN A 181 -15.97 -26.81 26.37
CA ASN A 181 -15.26 -26.38 27.57
C ASN A 181 -13.75 -26.72 27.51
N ILE A 182 -13.02 -25.94 26.71
CA ILE A 182 -11.57 -26.11 26.53
C ILE A 182 -10.79 -25.55 27.73
N ILE A 183 -10.07 -26.41 28.43
CA ILE A 183 -9.21 -26.05 29.59
C ILE A 183 -7.81 -25.63 29.13
N GLY A 184 -7.31 -26.26 28.07
CA GLY A 184 -5.93 -26.06 27.63
C GLY A 184 -5.59 -26.86 26.39
N MET A 185 -4.29 -27.00 26.14
CA MET A 185 -3.78 -27.80 25.03
C MET A 185 -2.62 -28.66 25.48
N ILE A 186 -2.47 -29.80 24.83
CA ILE A 186 -1.33 -30.69 24.96
C ILE A 186 -0.45 -30.58 23.73
N LEU A 187 0.85 -30.59 23.96
CA LEU A 187 1.83 -30.75 22.89
C LEU A 187 2.02 -32.23 22.62
N VAL A 188 1.83 -32.67 21.37
CA VAL A 188 1.96 -34.08 20.99
C VAL A 188 3.37 -34.61 21.28
N LYS A 189 4.41 -33.77 21.16
CA LYS A 189 5.78 -34.16 21.53
C LYS A 189 5.94 -34.57 23.01
N ASN A 190 5.08 -34.07 23.91
CA ASN A 190 5.11 -34.47 25.32
C ASN A 190 4.48 -35.87 25.52
N LEU A 191 3.75 -36.37 24.53
CA LEU A 191 3.19 -37.72 24.55
C LEU A 191 4.25 -38.77 24.24
N LEU A 192 5.33 -38.39 23.55
CA LEU A 192 6.46 -39.29 23.23
C LEU A 192 7.16 -39.84 24.48
N THR A 193 7.06 -39.16 25.63
CA THR A 193 7.64 -39.61 26.90
C THR A 193 6.70 -40.51 27.70
N THR A 194 5.46 -40.74 27.24
CA THR A 194 4.44 -41.50 27.93
C THR A 194 4.25 -42.85 27.24
N HIS A 195 4.32 -43.96 27.99
CA HIS A 195 4.12 -45.28 27.39
C HIS A 195 2.63 -45.61 27.32
N PRO A 196 2.13 -46.17 26.19
CA PRO A 196 0.72 -46.55 26.04
C PRO A 196 0.28 -47.62 27.03
N ALA A 197 1.21 -48.40 27.59
CA ALA A 197 0.92 -49.47 28.54
C ALA A 197 0.55 -48.93 29.94
N ASP A 198 0.91 -47.69 30.25
CA ASP A 198 0.68 -47.10 31.57
C ASP A 198 -0.77 -46.57 31.72
N GLU A 199 -1.54 -46.52 30.61
CA GLU A 199 -2.89 -45.96 30.54
C GLU A 199 -3.02 -44.62 31.29
N ALA A 200 -1.96 -43.82 31.22
CA ALA A 200 -1.87 -42.60 32.00
C ALA A 200 -2.99 -41.64 31.57
N PRO A 201 -3.72 -41.04 32.53
CA PRO A 201 -4.81 -40.12 32.19
C PRO A 201 -4.23 -38.84 31.58
N VAL A 202 -4.95 -38.21 30.66
CA VAL A 202 -4.52 -36.98 29.96
C VAL A 202 -4.07 -35.87 30.94
N LYS A 203 -4.69 -35.79 32.13
CA LYS A 203 -4.28 -34.89 33.22
C LYS A 203 -2.85 -35.07 33.75
N SER A 204 -2.23 -36.23 33.57
CA SER A 204 -0.86 -36.48 34.06
C SER A 204 0.20 -35.88 33.15
N VAL A 205 -0.19 -35.49 31.93
CA VAL A 205 0.67 -34.80 30.97
C VAL A 205 0.58 -33.30 31.22
N THR A 206 1.68 -32.57 30.99
CA THR A 206 1.72 -31.11 31.11
C THR A 206 0.74 -30.46 30.14
N ILE A 207 -0.42 -30.06 30.66
CA ILE A 207 -1.40 -29.23 29.95
C ILE A 207 -0.93 -27.79 30.02
N ARG A 208 -0.71 -27.18 28.85
CA ARG A 208 -0.34 -25.77 28.76
C ARG A 208 -1.63 -24.96 28.61
N LYS A 209 -1.76 -23.88 29.39
CA LYS A 209 -2.85 -22.92 29.23
C LYS A 209 -2.87 -22.40 27.78
N ILE A 210 -4.07 -22.19 27.25
CA ILE A 210 -4.25 -21.58 25.93
C ILE A 210 -3.49 -20.26 25.92
N LEU A 211 -2.49 -20.19 25.07
CA LEU A 211 -1.72 -18.97 24.91
C LEU A 211 -2.48 -18.06 23.96
N ARG A 212 -2.34 -16.75 24.16
CA ARG A 212 -3.10 -15.67 23.52
C ARG A 212 -3.21 -15.72 21.98
N TYR A 213 -2.37 -16.52 21.34
CA TYR A 213 -2.28 -16.72 19.90
C TYR A 213 -3.20 -17.82 19.36
N ILE A 214 -3.77 -18.68 20.22
CA ILE A 214 -4.91 -19.52 19.85
C ILE A 214 -6.14 -18.86 20.47
N ILE A 215 -6.89 -18.11 19.66
CA ILE A 215 -8.09 -17.44 20.14
C ILE A 215 -9.19 -18.49 20.13
N CYS A 216 -9.43 -19.07 21.29
CA CYS A 216 -10.70 -19.69 21.56
C CYS A 216 -11.75 -18.56 21.54
N VAL A 217 -12.53 -18.49 20.47
CA VAL A 217 -13.59 -17.47 20.36
C VAL A 217 -14.69 -17.89 21.31
N LYS A 218 -14.69 -17.31 22.51
CA LYS A 218 -15.82 -17.36 23.43
C LYS A 218 -16.76 -16.22 23.11
N LEU A 219 -18.05 -16.51 22.97
CA LEU A 219 -19.05 -15.46 22.85
C LEU A 219 -19.20 -14.77 24.20
N ALA A 220 -19.36 -13.44 24.22
CA ALA A 220 -19.43 -12.67 25.47
C ALA A 220 -20.59 -13.08 26.40
N GLU A 221 -21.57 -13.84 25.88
CA GLU A 221 -22.74 -14.33 26.61
C GLU A 221 -22.64 -15.82 27.00
N GLU A 222 -21.67 -16.58 26.47
CA GLU A 222 -21.50 -18.02 26.74
C GLU A 222 -20.04 -18.33 27.05
N GLU A 223 -19.75 -19.01 28.17
CA GLU A 223 -18.38 -19.43 28.54
C GLU A 223 -17.81 -20.55 27.64
N GLU A 224 -18.47 -20.82 26.51
CA GLU A 224 -18.22 -21.91 25.59
C GLU A 224 -17.34 -21.50 24.40
N ALA A 225 -16.46 -22.42 23.98
CA ALA A 225 -15.63 -22.27 22.81
C ALA A 225 -16.46 -22.50 21.53
N VAL A 226 -16.48 -21.51 20.63
CA VAL A 226 -17.17 -21.65 19.33
C VAL A 226 -16.25 -22.24 18.26
N GLY A 227 -14.94 -21.97 18.35
CA GLY A 227 -13.96 -22.46 17.39
C GLY A 227 -12.54 -22.13 17.80
N ILE A 228 -11.60 -22.65 17.01
CA ILE A 228 -10.17 -22.50 17.20
C ILE A 228 -9.61 -21.77 15.97
N ILE A 229 -8.81 -20.75 16.22
CA ILE A 229 -8.00 -20.09 15.20
C ILE A 229 -6.52 -20.22 15.55
N THR A 230 -5.71 -20.47 14.54
CA THR A 230 -4.28 -20.72 14.62
C THR A 230 -3.51 -19.66 13.80
N MET A 231 -2.18 -19.68 13.84
CA MET A 231 -1.40 -18.74 13.01
C MET A 231 -1.41 -19.18 11.55
N GLU A 232 -1.59 -20.47 11.32
CA GLU A 232 -1.69 -21.12 10.03
C GLU A 232 -2.90 -20.56 9.27
N ASP A 233 -4.08 -20.54 9.89
CA ASP A 233 -5.30 -19.94 9.31
C ASP A 233 -5.11 -18.44 8.96
N ALA A 234 -4.33 -17.72 9.77
CA ALA A 234 -4.02 -16.30 9.51
C ALA A 234 -3.04 -16.11 8.35
N ILE A 235 -2.11 -17.05 8.15
CA ILE A 235 -1.16 -17.04 7.03
C ILE A 235 -1.87 -17.47 5.75
N GLU A 236 -2.75 -18.47 5.79
CA GLU A 236 -3.58 -18.87 4.64
C GLU A 236 -4.43 -17.70 4.15
N GLU A 237 -5.08 -16.96 5.07
CA GLU A 237 -5.83 -15.77 4.69
C GLU A 237 -4.93 -14.68 4.08
N LEU A 238 -3.70 -14.53 4.59
CA LEU A 238 -2.75 -13.54 4.08
C LEU A 238 -2.22 -13.92 2.69
N LEU A 239 -1.97 -15.20 2.46
CA LEU A 239 -1.45 -15.73 1.20
C LEU A 239 -2.55 -16.02 0.17
N GLN A 240 -3.81 -16.10 0.61
CA GLN A 240 -4.96 -16.50 -0.22
C GLN A 240 -4.77 -17.89 -0.86
N GLU A 241 -3.99 -18.75 -0.22
CA GLU A 241 -3.67 -20.11 -0.65
C GLU A 241 -3.77 -21.03 0.57
N GLU A 242 -4.32 -22.23 0.39
CA GLU A 242 -4.28 -23.27 1.42
C GLU A 242 -2.84 -23.76 1.59
N ILE A 243 -2.38 -23.83 2.84
CA ILE A 243 -1.06 -24.39 3.14
C ILE A 243 -1.27 -25.89 3.27
N PHE A 244 -1.07 -26.61 2.16
CA PHE A 244 -1.04 -28.08 2.18
C PHE A 244 0.09 -28.56 3.09
N ASP A 245 -0.26 -29.27 4.17
CA ASP A 245 0.72 -29.93 5.02
C ASP A 245 1.13 -31.27 4.37
N GLU A 246 2.32 -31.76 4.72
CA GLU A 246 2.87 -33.00 4.15
C GLU A 246 1.94 -34.23 4.37
N THR A 247 1.03 -34.15 5.35
CA THR A 247 0.05 -35.20 5.69
C THR A 247 -1.23 -35.20 4.84
N ASP A 248 -1.50 -34.18 4.04
CA ASP A 248 -2.77 -34.05 3.30
C ASP A 248 -2.85 -34.93 2.05
N ASN A 249 -1.73 -35.57 1.66
CA ASN A 249 -1.61 -36.44 0.49
C ASN A 249 -2.20 -37.87 0.65
N HIS A 250 -2.98 -38.15 1.70
CA HIS A 250 -3.40 -39.53 2.02
C HIS A 250 -4.91 -39.83 2.07
N TYR A 251 -5.77 -38.93 1.60
CA TYR A 251 -7.23 -39.16 1.60
C TYR A 251 -7.95 -38.95 0.27
N GLU A 252 -7.27 -39.10 -0.86
CA GLU A 252 -7.91 -39.29 -2.17
C GLU A 252 -7.35 -40.53 -2.85
N ASP A 253 -7.66 -41.72 -2.33
CA ASP A 253 -7.69 -42.98 -3.08
C ASP A 253 -8.11 -44.13 -2.14
N SER A 254 -9.41 -44.29 -1.90
CA SER A 254 -10.06 -45.54 -1.45
C SER A 254 -11.57 -45.51 -1.64
#